data_AF-A0AAU3DMU2-F1
#
_entry.id   AF-A0AAU3DMU2-F1
#
_cell.length_a   1.000
_cell.length_b   1.000
_cell.length_c   1.000
_cell.angle_alpha   90.00
_cell.angle_beta   90.00
_cell.angle_gamma   90.00
#
_symmetry.space_group_name_H-M   'P 1'
#
loop_
_entity.id
_entity.type
_entity.pdbx_description
1 polymer ?
#
loop_
_entity_poly.entity_id
_entity_poly.type
_entity_poly.pdbx_seq_one_letter_code
_entity_poly.pdbx_strand_id
1 'polypeptide(L)'
;MNAVVVGIDPHRPSVPALLWAADEAARRGLGLRLVAAVPPLGGPHHAGDAFSRHRTLRERAESALASTEDFVRELHEDLSPATELVDGPPVAVLRERAAHAALLVVGSRRLSRPAEVLSGGSVALALTAHAGCPVVVVREPEHTQAHPRTLVVGVGGSHADEAAVAFAVREAMIRRARLRAVRVRPAPATDEDLAECRRRLAAYTADRAGRHAGPDIVAEVVRGHPVQQLALVSRSALALIVGRGGGSTVRGLLHGAGCPVITVPPS
;
A
#
# COMPACT_ATOMS: atom_id res chain seq x y z
N MET A 1 9.09 1.26 17.53
CA MET A 1 8.69 2.61 17.06
C MET A 1 7.61 2.43 16.01
N ASN A 2 6.33 2.56 16.35
CA ASN A 2 5.24 2.51 15.36
C ASN A 2 5.18 3.85 14.59
N ALA A 3 5.75 3.91 13.39
CA ALA A 3 5.70 5.08 12.51
C ALA A 3 5.18 4.71 11.12
N VAL A 4 4.67 5.70 10.39
CA VAL A 4 4.42 5.57 8.95
C VAL A 4 5.74 5.83 8.22
N VAL A 5 6.19 4.88 7.41
CA VAL A 5 7.42 4.99 6.62
C VAL A 5 7.06 5.24 5.16
N VAL A 6 7.75 6.16 4.50
CA VAL A 6 7.55 6.47 3.08
C VAL A 6 8.85 6.26 2.32
N GLY A 7 8.81 5.45 1.27
CA GLY A 7 9.91 5.33 0.33
C GLY A 7 9.96 6.51 -0.63
N ILE A 8 11.04 7.27 -0.60
CA ILE A 8 11.30 8.40 -1.50
C ILE A 8 12.15 7.92 -2.66
N ASP A 9 11.68 8.17 -3.88
CA ASP A 9 12.46 7.99 -5.10
C ASP A 9 13.22 9.30 -5.38
N PRO A 10 14.56 9.34 -5.24
CA PRO A 10 15.35 10.55 -5.42
C PRO A 10 15.21 11.22 -6.79
N HIS A 11 14.85 10.47 -7.82
CA HIS A 11 14.73 11.01 -9.18
C HIS A 11 13.41 11.73 -9.40
N ARG A 12 12.36 11.27 -8.72
CA ARG A 12 11.02 11.83 -8.85
C ARG A 12 10.26 11.41 -7.59
N PRO A 13 10.12 12.28 -6.58
CA PRO A 13 9.27 12.01 -5.42
C PRO A 13 7.80 11.87 -5.80
N SER A 14 7.05 11.04 -5.09
CA SER A 14 5.64 10.76 -5.40
C SER A 14 4.73 11.62 -4.53
N VAL A 15 4.31 12.77 -5.05
CA VAL A 15 3.40 13.70 -4.32
C VAL A 15 2.15 12.99 -3.80
N PRO A 16 1.42 12.16 -4.57
CA PRO A 16 0.26 11.44 -4.03
C PRO A 16 0.61 10.51 -2.87
N ALA A 17 1.79 9.86 -2.90
CA ALA A 17 2.22 8.96 -1.82
C ALA A 17 2.64 9.73 -0.56
N LEU A 18 3.26 10.90 -0.74
CA LEU A 18 3.61 11.81 0.36
C LEU A 18 2.37 12.36 1.05
N LEU A 19 1.41 12.88 0.27
CA LEU A 19 0.12 13.35 0.78
C LEU A 19 -0.57 12.24 1.58
N TRP A 20 -0.71 11.05 0.98
CA TRP A 20 -1.33 9.89 1.61
C TRP A 20 -0.67 9.54 2.95
N ALA A 21 0.65 9.47 2.98
CA ALA A 21 1.38 9.06 4.17
C ALA A 21 1.36 10.12 5.28
N ALA A 22 1.45 11.39 4.93
CA ALA A 22 1.36 12.49 5.89
C ALA A 22 -0.05 12.55 6.51
N ASP A 23 -1.09 12.50 5.68
CA ASP A 23 -2.49 12.42 6.15
C ASP A 23 -2.71 11.22 7.07
N GLU A 24 -2.09 10.09 6.74
CA GLU A 24 -2.22 8.88 7.55
C GLU A 24 -1.47 8.94 8.87
N ALA A 25 -0.27 9.51 8.87
CA ALA A 25 0.51 9.75 10.08
C ALA A 25 -0.26 10.69 11.03
N ALA A 26 -0.77 11.81 10.52
CA ALA A 26 -1.60 12.75 11.27
C ALA A 26 -2.86 12.07 11.82
N ARG A 27 -3.61 11.34 10.97
CA ARG A 27 -4.85 10.66 11.34
C ARG A 27 -4.67 9.67 12.50
N ARG A 28 -3.50 9.04 12.60
CA ARG A 28 -3.17 8.06 13.64
C ARG A 28 -2.42 8.63 14.83
N GLY A 29 -1.98 9.89 14.78
CA GLY A 29 -1.06 10.46 15.76
C GLY A 29 0.29 9.72 15.81
N LEU A 30 0.78 9.23 14.66
CA LEU A 30 2.07 8.53 14.55
C LEU A 30 3.11 9.43 13.89
N GLY A 31 4.39 9.18 14.17
CA GLY A 31 5.48 9.84 13.44
C GLY A 31 5.53 9.43 11.97
N LEU A 32 5.99 10.34 11.11
CA LEU A 32 6.29 10.10 9.70
C LEU A 32 7.80 9.99 9.48
N ARG A 33 8.24 8.97 8.73
CA ARG A 33 9.65 8.81 8.33
C ARG A 33 9.79 8.74 6.82
N LEU A 34 10.61 9.63 6.25
CA LEU A 34 10.92 9.70 4.83
C LEU A 34 12.26 8.99 4.60
N VAL A 35 12.27 7.92 3.80
CA VAL A 35 13.46 7.08 3.59
C VAL A 35 13.84 7.09 2.12
N ALA A 36 15.05 7.54 1.82
CA ALA A 36 15.67 7.42 0.50
C ALA A 36 16.83 6.43 0.57
N ALA A 37 16.97 5.60 -0.47
CA ALA A 37 18.05 4.63 -0.58
C ALA A 37 18.94 4.94 -1.78
N VAL A 38 20.26 4.94 -1.57
CA VAL A 38 21.27 5.12 -2.61
C VAL A 38 21.87 3.75 -2.95
N PRO A 39 21.60 3.17 -4.12
CA PRO A 39 22.11 1.86 -4.46
C PRO A 39 23.65 1.88 -4.55
N PRO A 40 24.32 0.78 -4.14
CA PRO A 40 25.76 0.67 -4.30
C PRO A 40 26.11 0.73 -5.80
N LEU A 41 27.12 1.54 -6.15
CA LEU A 41 27.63 1.60 -7.52
C LEU A 41 28.84 0.67 -7.64
N GLY A 42 28.70 -0.42 -8.41
CA GLY A 42 29.84 -1.30 -8.66
C GLY A 42 29.51 -2.63 -9.36
N GLY A 43 30.08 -2.80 -10.54
CA GLY A 43 30.48 -4.09 -11.11
C GLY A 43 31.95 -3.94 -11.58
N PRO A 44 32.67 -5.04 -11.88
CA PRO A 44 34.12 -5.03 -12.12
C PRO A 44 34.61 -4.07 -13.24
N HIS A 45 33.71 -3.52 -14.07
CA HIS A 45 34.04 -2.67 -15.22
C HIS A 45 33.79 -1.15 -15.03
N HIS A 46 33.44 -0.66 -13.84
CA HIS A 46 33.04 0.76 -13.64
C HIS A 46 33.78 1.52 -12.52
N ALA A 47 35.01 1.12 -12.18
CA ALA A 47 35.74 1.69 -11.04
C ALA A 47 36.08 3.19 -11.15
N GLY A 48 36.31 3.73 -12.36
CA GLY A 48 36.81 5.10 -12.54
C GLY A 48 35.81 6.23 -12.30
N ASP A 49 34.50 5.98 -12.40
CA ASP A 49 33.42 6.99 -12.28
C ASP A 49 32.40 6.62 -11.19
N ALA A 50 32.60 5.51 -10.47
CA ALA A 50 31.68 5.04 -9.46
C ALA A 50 31.54 6.03 -8.28
N PHE A 51 32.65 6.62 -7.82
CA PHE A 51 32.63 7.53 -6.68
C PHE A 51 31.89 8.84 -6.98
N SER A 52 32.19 9.47 -8.13
CA SER A 52 31.53 10.70 -8.59
C SER A 52 30.04 10.46 -8.80
N ARG A 53 29.65 9.37 -9.48
CA ARG A 53 28.23 9.01 -9.65
C ARG A 53 27.53 8.76 -8.31
N HIS A 54 28.19 8.11 -7.36
CA HIS A 54 27.60 7.79 -6.07
C HIS A 54 27.33 9.07 -5.27
N ARG A 55 28.30 10.00 -5.25
CA ARG A 55 28.12 11.33 -4.69
C ARG A 55 26.93 12.06 -5.32
N THR A 56 26.84 12.08 -6.65
CA THR A 56 25.72 12.72 -7.36
C THR A 56 24.37 12.09 -7.02
N LEU A 57 24.29 10.76 -6.84
CA LEU A 57 23.07 10.10 -6.40
C LEU A 57 22.70 10.46 -4.96
N ARG A 58 23.71 10.56 -4.08
CA ARG A 58 23.53 10.96 -2.70
C ARG A 58 23.02 12.40 -2.57
N GLU A 59 23.67 13.35 -3.23
CA GLU A 59 23.26 14.77 -3.25
C GLU A 59 21.81 14.93 -3.76
N ARG A 60 21.42 14.18 -4.79
CA ARG A 60 20.03 14.15 -5.28
C ARG A 60 19.06 13.60 -4.24
N ALA A 61 19.44 12.54 -3.54
CA ALA A 61 18.60 11.95 -2.50
C ALA A 61 18.45 12.88 -1.30
N GLU A 62 19.51 13.58 -0.89
CA GLU A 62 19.48 14.61 0.15
C GLU A 62 18.54 15.76 -0.25
N SER A 63 18.66 16.26 -1.49
CA SER A 63 17.76 17.30 -2.01
C SER A 63 16.30 16.84 -2.10
N ALA A 64 16.06 15.59 -2.52
CA ALA A 64 14.72 15.00 -2.54
C ALA A 64 14.14 14.85 -1.13
N LEU A 65 14.94 14.45 -0.14
CA LEU A 65 14.50 14.37 1.26
C LEU A 65 14.15 15.74 1.81
N ALA A 66 15.02 16.74 1.63
CA ALA A 66 14.77 18.11 2.10
C ALA A 66 13.47 18.69 1.50
N SER A 67 13.32 18.62 0.17
CA SER A 67 12.11 19.14 -0.50
C SER A 67 10.83 18.41 -0.10
N THR A 68 10.89 17.11 0.19
CA THR A 68 9.71 16.35 0.64
C THR A 68 9.40 16.55 2.12
N GLU A 69 10.41 16.80 2.94
CA GLU A 69 10.26 17.23 4.33
C GLU A 69 9.58 18.59 4.42
N ASP A 70 10.04 19.57 3.65
CA ASP A 70 9.41 20.91 3.59
C ASP A 70 7.95 20.82 3.12
N PHE A 71 7.69 20.05 2.06
CA PHE A 71 6.32 19.82 1.57
C PHE A 71 5.40 19.22 2.64
N VAL A 72 5.89 18.28 3.46
CA VAL A 72 5.08 17.69 4.54
C VAL A 72 4.80 18.70 5.65
N ARG A 73 5.79 19.53 6.02
CA ARG A 73 5.62 20.58 7.04
C ARG A 73 4.60 21.63 6.60
N GLU A 74 4.58 21.99 5.32
CA GLU A 74 3.58 22.89 4.74
C GLU A 74 2.17 22.28 4.76
N LEU A 75 2.06 20.96 4.60
CA LEU A 75 0.78 20.26 4.58
C LEU A 75 0.20 20.04 5.99
N HIS A 76 1.05 19.71 6.95
CA HIS A 76 0.68 19.40 8.34
C HIS A 76 1.67 20.07 9.29
N GLU A 77 1.30 21.22 9.86
CA GLU A 77 2.16 22.01 10.76
C GLU A 77 2.60 21.22 12.01
N ASP A 78 1.75 20.32 12.50
CA ASP A 78 2.02 19.49 13.68
C ASP A 78 2.89 18.25 13.39
N LEU A 79 3.17 17.95 12.12
CA LEU A 79 4.01 16.83 11.72
C LEU A 79 5.45 17.29 11.43
N SER A 80 6.39 16.85 12.27
CA SER A 80 7.82 16.94 11.98
C SER A 80 8.33 15.60 11.45
N PRO A 81 8.44 15.40 10.11
CA PRO A 81 8.92 14.14 9.56
C PRO A 81 10.40 13.93 9.88
N ALA A 82 10.79 12.69 10.18
CA ALA A 82 12.19 12.30 10.25
C ALA A 82 12.68 11.88 8.86
N THR A 83 13.83 12.38 8.41
CA THR A 83 14.45 11.98 7.16
C THR A 83 15.55 10.95 7.39
N GLU A 84 15.69 10.00 6.47
CA GLU A 84 16.72 8.96 6.54
C GLU A 84 17.27 8.68 5.14
N LEU A 85 18.59 8.81 5.00
CA LEU A 85 19.31 8.48 3.78
C LEU A 85 20.22 7.28 4.04
N VAL A 86 20.00 6.19 3.30
CA VAL A 86 20.70 4.92 3.54
C VAL A 86 21.37 4.43 2.26
N ASP A 87 22.63 4.03 2.37
CA ASP A 87 23.32 3.34 1.29
C ASP A 87 22.90 1.87 1.23
N GLY A 88 22.36 1.44 0.10
CA GLY A 88 21.93 0.06 -0.11
C GLY A 88 20.85 -0.09 -1.17
N PRO A 89 20.52 -1.35 -1.55
CA PRO A 89 19.43 -1.63 -2.46
C PRO A 89 18.08 -1.15 -1.88
N PRO A 90 17.26 -0.37 -2.60
CA PRO A 90 16.04 0.22 -2.06
C PRO A 90 15.05 -0.77 -1.43
N VAL A 91 14.90 -1.96 -2.02
CA VAL A 91 14.04 -3.02 -1.47
C VAL A 91 14.56 -3.51 -0.12
N ALA A 92 15.87 -3.70 0.01
CA ALA A 92 16.46 -4.19 1.26
C ALA A 92 16.30 -3.15 2.39
N VAL A 93 16.65 -1.90 2.10
CA VAL A 93 16.53 -0.77 3.04
C VAL A 93 15.08 -0.61 3.52
N LEU A 94 14.12 -0.54 2.59
CA LEU A 94 12.72 -0.32 2.96
C LEU A 94 12.10 -1.52 3.70
N ARG A 95 12.54 -2.76 3.40
CA ARG A 95 12.09 -3.95 4.15
C ARG A 95 12.59 -3.95 5.58
N GLU A 96 13.83 -3.53 5.81
CA GLU A 96 14.38 -3.41 7.16
C GLU A 96 13.59 -2.39 8.00
N ARG A 97 13.27 -1.23 7.41
CA ARG A 97 12.44 -0.22 8.08
C ARG A 97 10.99 -0.66 8.27
N ALA A 98 10.45 -1.45 7.34
CA ALA A 98 9.12 -2.05 7.46
C ALA A 98 8.96 -2.98 8.66
N ALA A 99 10.03 -3.64 9.13
CA ALA A 99 9.96 -4.55 10.28
C ALA A 99 9.50 -3.86 11.58
N HIS A 100 9.65 -2.54 11.66
CA HIS A 100 9.23 -1.74 12.81
C HIS A 100 8.13 -0.74 12.47
N ALA A 101 7.71 -0.63 11.22
CA ALA A 101 6.74 0.36 10.77
C ALA A 101 5.30 -0.08 11.08
N ALA A 102 4.42 0.88 11.36
CA ALA A 102 2.99 0.64 11.37
C ALA A 102 2.46 0.42 9.93
N LEU A 103 3.02 1.18 8.98
CA LEU A 103 2.71 1.14 7.56
C LEU A 103 3.94 1.52 6.74
N LEU A 104 4.11 0.89 5.57
CA LEU A 104 5.07 1.31 4.56
C LEU A 104 4.34 1.84 3.34
N VAL A 105 4.63 3.07 2.91
CA VAL A 105 4.00 3.74 1.78
C VAL A 105 5.00 3.92 0.65
N VAL A 106 4.61 3.56 -0.57
CA VAL A 106 5.42 3.75 -1.78
C VAL A 106 4.56 4.20 -2.96
N GLY A 107 5.19 4.91 -3.90
CA GLY A 107 4.55 5.25 -5.18
C GLY A 107 4.49 4.06 -6.14
N SER A 108 3.65 4.17 -7.17
CA SER A 108 3.43 3.10 -8.17
C SER A 108 4.35 3.13 -9.40
N ARG A 109 5.18 4.16 -9.57
CA ARG A 109 5.84 4.46 -10.87
C ARG A 109 6.63 3.30 -11.48
N ARG A 110 7.37 2.52 -10.69
CA ARG A 110 8.17 1.37 -11.19
C ARG A 110 7.33 0.16 -11.62
N LEU A 111 6.01 0.24 -11.48
CA LEU A 111 5.05 -0.70 -12.08
C LEU A 111 4.66 -0.30 -13.52
N SER A 112 4.95 0.92 -13.97
CA SER A 112 4.35 1.48 -15.19
C SER A 112 5.20 1.35 -16.46
N ARG A 113 6.44 0.82 -16.35
CA ARG A 113 7.39 0.76 -17.47
C ARG A 113 7.87 -0.66 -17.77
N PRO A 114 7.67 -1.19 -18.99
CA PRO A 114 8.14 -2.53 -19.36
C PRO A 114 9.66 -2.67 -19.31
N ALA A 115 10.41 -1.59 -19.58
CA ALA A 115 11.88 -1.58 -19.49
C ALA A 115 12.41 -1.73 -18.05
N GLU A 116 11.66 -1.30 -17.04
CA GLU A 116 12.13 -1.31 -15.64
C GLU A 116 11.86 -2.64 -14.92
N VAL A 117 10.94 -3.47 -15.44
CA VAL A 117 10.81 -4.89 -15.03
C VAL A 117 12.08 -5.67 -15.40
N LEU A 118 12.76 -5.26 -16.47
CA LEU A 118 13.94 -5.93 -17.01
C LEU A 118 15.26 -5.50 -16.35
N SER A 119 15.28 -4.43 -15.55
CA SER A 119 16.52 -3.88 -14.95
C SER A 119 16.66 -4.03 -13.44
N GLY A 120 15.76 -4.75 -12.75
CA GLY A 120 15.90 -4.96 -11.29
C GLY A 120 14.61 -5.17 -10.50
N GLY A 121 13.46 -5.32 -11.16
CA GLY A 121 12.17 -5.55 -10.51
C GLY A 121 11.56 -4.29 -9.90
N SER A 122 10.23 -4.26 -9.80
CA SER A 122 9.51 -3.14 -9.18
C SER A 122 9.67 -3.18 -7.66
N VAL A 123 10.19 -2.10 -7.08
CA VAL A 123 10.33 -1.93 -5.62
C VAL A 123 9.00 -2.15 -4.91
N ALA A 124 7.91 -1.55 -5.41
CA ALA A 124 6.57 -1.73 -4.85
C ALA A 124 6.11 -3.21 -4.90
N LEU A 125 6.40 -3.92 -5.99
CA LEU A 125 6.03 -5.33 -6.13
C LEU A 125 6.82 -6.22 -5.14
N ALA A 126 8.11 -5.95 -4.98
CA ALA A 126 8.94 -6.69 -4.02
C ALA A 126 8.52 -6.41 -2.57
N LEU A 127 8.18 -5.16 -2.23
CA LEU A 127 7.74 -4.79 -0.88
C LEU A 127 6.38 -5.39 -0.54
N THR A 128 5.40 -5.29 -1.44
CA THR A 128 4.08 -5.91 -1.25
C THR A 128 4.17 -7.43 -1.10
N ALA A 129 5.18 -8.07 -1.69
CA ALA A 129 5.44 -9.50 -1.55
C ALA A 129 6.22 -9.89 -0.27
N HIS A 130 7.04 -9.00 0.31
CA HIS A 130 8.05 -9.41 1.30
C HIS A 130 8.22 -8.48 2.53
N ALA A 131 7.47 -7.39 2.65
CA ALA A 131 7.52 -6.53 3.83
C ALA A 131 6.81 -7.17 5.04
N GLY A 132 7.31 -6.86 6.24
CA GLY A 132 6.77 -7.35 7.51
C GLY A 132 5.57 -6.56 8.04
N CYS A 133 5.28 -5.38 7.48
CA CYS A 133 4.13 -4.55 7.81
C CYS A 133 3.18 -4.42 6.60
N PRO A 134 1.96 -3.90 6.77
CA PRO A 134 1.11 -3.56 5.63
C PRO A 134 1.80 -2.53 4.73
N VAL A 135 1.68 -2.74 3.42
CA VAL A 135 2.30 -1.90 2.38
C VAL A 135 1.20 -1.21 1.59
N VAL A 136 1.33 0.10 1.44
CA VAL A 136 0.42 0.95 0.68
C VAL A 136 1.11 1.38 -0.61
N VAL A 137 0.50 1.04 -1.75
CA VAL A 137 0.95 1.50 -3.06
C VAL A 137 -0.01 2.56 -3.56
N VAL A 138 0.49 3.78 -3.70
CA VAL A 138 -0.28 4.94 -4.11
C VAL A 138 0.04 5.26 -5.57
N ARG A 139 -0.91 4.99 -6.47
CA ARG A 139 -0.83 5.36 -7.89
C ARG A 139 -1.54 6.67 -8.18
N GLU A 140 -2.75 6.77 -7.67
CA GLU A 140 -3.63 7.92 -7.76
C GLU A 140 -3.96 8.37 -6.32
N PRO A 141 -4.27 9.67 -6.12
CA PRO A 141 -4.72 10.14 -4.81
C PRO A 141 -5.99 9.41 -4.35
N GLU A 142 -6.24 9.41 -3.04
CA GLU A 142 -7.50 8.88 -2.50
C GLU A 142 -8.71 9.68 -3.03
N HIS A 143 -9.83 8.99 -3.26
CA HIS A 143 -11.11 9.62 -3.59
C HIS A 143 -11.81 10.18 -2.34
N THR A 144 -11.17 11.15 -1.67
CA THR A 144 -11.64 11.70 -0.38
C THR A 144 -12.97 12.45 -0.45
N GLN A 145 -13.39 12.86 -1.65
CA GLN A 145 -14.67 13.53 -1.90
C GLN A 145 -15.85 12.56 -2.13
N ALA A 146 -15.58 11.26 -2.27
CA ALA A 146 -16.64 10.26 -2.45
C ALA A 146 -17.47 10.10 -1.17
N HIS A 147 -18.80 10.21 -1.31
CA HIS A 147 -19.75 10.01 -0.22
C HIS A 147 -20.77 8.91 -0.60
N PRO A 148 -20.97 7.89 0.25
CA PRO A 148 -20.29 7.66 1.53
C PRO A 148 -18.83 7.22 1.35
N ARG A 149 -17.97 7.63 2.28
CA ARG A 149 -16.56 7.16 2.35
C ARG A 149 -16.53 5.65 2.51
N THR A 150 -15.85 4.97 1.60
CA THR A 150 -15.91 3.51 1.51
C THR A 150 -14.52 2.91 1.35
N LEU A 151 -14.18 1.92 2.18
CA LEU A 151 -13.06 1.03 1.99
C LEU A 151 -13.54 -0.29 1.38
N VAL A 152 -12.72 -0.91 0.55
CA VAL A 152 -13.00 -2.23 -0.02
C VAL A 152 -11.96 -3.21 0.50
N VAL A 153 -12.39 -4.39 0.96
CA VAL A 153 -11.49 -5.51 1.27
C VAL A 153 -11.81 -6.70 0.37
N GLY A 154 -10.80 -7.19 -0.36
CA GLY A 154 -10.91 -8.41 -1.17
C GLY A 154 -10.64 -9.65 -0.33
N VAL A 155 -11.57 -10.60 -0.30
CA VAL A 155 -11.50 -11.81 0.54
C VAL A 155 -11.47 -13.08 -0.34
N GLY A 156 -10.27 -13.66 -0.52
CA GLY A 156 -9.99 -14.80 -1.40
C GLY A 156 -10.24 -16.20 -0.82
N GLY A 157 -10.56 -16.33 0.46
CA GLY A 157 -10.68 -17.58 1.23
C GLY A 157 -9.39 -18.08 1.89
N SER A 158 -8.32 -17.28 1.94
CA SER A 158 -7.00 -17.70 2.48
C SER A 158 -6.79 -17.27 3.94
N HIS A 159 -5.84 -17.86 4.66
CA HIS A 159 -5.47 -17.39 6.01
C HIS A 159 -4.94 -15.95 6.01
N ALA A 160 -4.32 -15.50 4.90
CA ALA A 160 -3.90 -14.11 4.74
C ALA A 160 -5.08 -13.11 4.71
N ASP A 161 -6.32 -13.59 4.50
CA ASP A 161 -7.51 -12.75 4.51
C ASP A 161 -7.89 -12.32 5.93
N GLU A 162 -7.53 -13.11 6.94
CA GLU A 162 -7.87 -12.81 8.32
C GLU A 162 -7.20 -11.53 8.80
N ALA A 163 -5.88 -11.44 8.60
CA ALA A 163 -5.12 -10.24 8.86
C ALA A 163 -5.66 -9.05 8.04
N ALA A 164 -6.01 -9.27 6.77
CA ALA A 164 -6.51 -8.22 5.89
C ALA A 164 -7.89 -7.68 6.31
N VAL A 165 -8.83 -8.55 6.71
CA VAL A 165 -10.15 -8.14 7.20
C VAL A 165 -10.05 -7.46 8.55
N ALA A 166 -9.24 -7.99 9.49
CA ALA A 166 -9.02 -7.34 10.78
C ALA A 166 -8.37 -5.95 10.61
N PHE A 167 -7.41 -5.83 9.69
CA PHE A 167 -6.83 -4.54 9.32
C PHE A 167 -7.91 -3.61 8.72
N ALA A 168 -8.68 -4.08 7.74
CA ALA A 168 -9.72 -3.28 7.08
C ALA A 168 -10.81 -2.76 8.01
N VAL A 169 -11.22 -3.56 9.01
CA VAL A 169 -12.15 -3.13 10.06
C VAL A 169 -11.55 -1.96 10.86
N ARG A 170 -10.29 -2.07 11.29
CA ARG A 170 -9.60 -0.97 12.00
C ARG A 170 -9.50 0.28 11.14
N GLU A 171 -9.12 0.13 9.88
CA GLU A 171 -9.01 1.26 8.94
C GLU A 171 -10.35 1.97 8.73
N ALA A 172 -11.44 1.20 8.63
CA ALA A 172 -12.78 1.74 8.46
C ALA A 172 -13.22 2.53 9.69
N MET A 173 -12.90 2.08 10.90
CA MET A 173 -13.15 2.84 12.13
C MET A 173 -12.34 4.13 12.17
N ILE A 174 -11.03 4.08 11.89
CA ILE A 174 -10.14 5.25 11.87
C ILE A 174 -10.64 6.32 10.87
N ARG A 175 -11.13 5.89 9.70
CA ARG A 175 -11.61 6.79 8.64
C ARG A 175 -13.10 7.15 8.73
N ARG A 176 -13.83 6.58 9.71
CA ARG A 176 -15.30 6.64 9.80
C ARG A 176 -15.96 6.30 8.45
N ALA A 177 -15.46 5.23 7.83
CA ALA A 177 -15.86 4.77 6.50
C ALA A 177 -16.69 3.49 6.58
N ARG A 178 -17.53 3.28 5.58
CA ARG A 178 -18.16 1.97 5.34
C ARG A 178 -17.10 0.98 4.86
N LEU A 179 -17.26 -0.29 5.20
CA LEU A 179 -16.40 -1.37 4.72
C LEU A 179 -17.17 -2.31 3.80
N ARG A 180 -16.77 -2.38 2.53
CA ARG A 180 -17.28 -3.36 1.57
C ARG A 180 -16.36 -4.57 1.53
N ALA A 181 -16.80 -5.70 2.06
CA ALA A 181 -16.09 -6.97 1.95
C ALA A 181 -16.53 -7.69 0.68
N VAL A 182 -15.61 -7.88 -0.26
CA VAL A 182 -15.90 -8.41 -1.59
C VAL A 182 -15.21 -9.75 -1.79
N ARG A 183 -15.98 -10.77 -2.13
CA ARG A 183 -15.46 -12.05 -2.61
C ARG A 183 -15.81 -12.25 -4.07
N VAL A 184 -14.82 -12.59 -4.87
CA VAL A 184 -15.02 -12.89 -6.29
C VAL A 184 -15.06 -14.40 -6.49
N ARG A 185 -16.11 -14.91 -7.15
CA ARG A 185 -16.26 -16.33 -7.49
C ARG A 185 -16.03 -16.52 -9.00
N PRO A 186 -15.12 -17.40 -9.43
CA PRO A 186 -14.98 -17.74 -10.84
C PRO A 186 -16.23 -18.49 -11.33
N ALA A 187 -16.50 -18.42 -12.63
CA ALA A 187 -17.56 -19.20 -13.26
C ALA A 187 -17.11 -20.66 -13.47
N PRO A 188 -18.04 -21.64 -13.46
CA PRO A 188 -19.46 -21.47 -13.13
C PRO A 188 -19.70 -21.38 -11.61
N ALA A 189 -20.68 -20.57 -11.20
CA ALA A 189 -21.19 -20.53 -9.83
C ALA A 189 -22.69 -20.25 -9.91
N THR A 190 -23.53 -21.06 -9.25
CA THR A 190 -25.00 -20.90 -9.23
C THR A 190 -25.41 -19.73 -8.33
N ASP A 191 -26.66 -19.27 -8.39
CA ASP A 191 -27.13 -18.18 -7.51
C ASP A 191 -27.17 -18.63 -6.04
N GLU A 192 -27.44 -19.92 -5.81
CA GLU A 192 -27.36 -20.54 -4.49
C GLU A 192 -25.93 -20.53 -3.93
N ASP A 193 -24.94 -20.89 -4.75
CA ASP A 193 -23.51 -20.81 -4.35
C ASP A 193 -23.12 -19.39 -3.94
N LEU A 194 -23.57 -18.38 -4.69
CA LEU A 194 -23.29 -16.99 -4.37
C LEU A 194 -23.96 -16.55 -3.07
N ALA A 195 -25.22 -16.96 -2.86
CA ALA A 195 -25.98 -16.63 -1.66
C ALA A 195 -25.34 -17.27 -0.42
N GLU A 196 -24.94 -18.54 -0.51
CA GLU A 196 -24.21 -19.22 0.58
C GLU A 196 -22.86 -18.54 0.85
N CYS A 197 -22.07 -18.27 -0.20
CA CYS A 197 -20.80 -17.56 -0.07
C CYS A 197 -20.98 -16.19 0.61
N ARG A 198 -22.07 -15.46 0.30
CA ARG A 198 -22.37 -14.15 0.88
C ARG A 198 -22.71 -14.28 2.36
N ARG A 199 -23.53 -15.26 2.74
CA ARG A 199 -23.85 -15.55 4.16
C ARG A 199 -22.58 -15.86 4.95
N ARG A 200 -21.71 -16.72 4.40
CA ARG A 200 -20.43 -17.09 5.03
C ARG A 200 -19.48 -15.90 5.15
N LEU A 201 -19.40 -15.06 4.12
CA LEU A 201 -18.59 -13.85 4.15
C LEU A 201 -19.10 -12.85 5.19
N ALA A 202 -20.41 -12.62 5.25
CA ALA A 202 -21.03 -11.73 6.23
C ALA A 202 -20.76 -12.20 7.67
N ALA A 203 -20.93 -13.49 7.95
CA ALA A 203 -20.61 -14.07 9.26
C ALA A 203 -19.11 -13.91 9.60
N TYR A 204 -18.23 -14.20 8.64
CA TYR A 204 -16.77 -14.08 8.79
C TYR A 204 -16.32 -12.65 9.11
N THR A 205 -16.92 -11.65 8.46
CA THR A 205 -16.61 -10.24 8.70
C THR A 205 -17.24 -9.71 9.98
N ALA A 206 -18.46 -10.14 10.31
CA ALA A 206 -19.15 -9.73 11.53
C ALA A 206 -18.41 -10.21 12.79
N ASP A 207 -17.95 -11.46 12.79
CA ASP A 207 -17.12 -12.03 13.86
C ASP A 207 -15.87 -11.16 14.13
N ARG A 208 -15.21 -10.69 13.07
CA ARG A 208 -14.01 -9.85 13.14
C ARG A 208 -14.25 -8.38 13.45
N ALA A 209 -15.46 -7.88 13.20
CA ALA A 209 -15.87 -6.54 13.63
C ALA A 209 -15.97 -6.43 15.17
N GLY A 210 -16.13 -7.57 15.84
CA GLY A 210 -16.36 -7.62 17.28
C GLY A 210 -17.80 -7.21 17.65
N ARG A 211 -18.09 -7.21 18.96
CA ARG A 211 -19.44 -6.94 19.50
C ARG A 211 -19.78 -5.46 19.71
N HIS A 212 -18.80 -4.57 19.60
CA HIS A 212 -19.00 -3.12 19.79
C HIS A 212 -19.32 -2.45 18.45
N ALA A 213 -19.85 -1.21 18.48
CA ALA A 213 -20.28 -0.44 17.31
C ALA A 213 -19.17 -0.30 16.24
N GLY A 214 -19.03 -1.32 15.40
CA GLY A 214 -18.09 -1.38 14.31
C GLY A 214 -18.53 -0.54 13.11
N PRO A 215 -17.72 -0.49 12.05
CA PRO A 215 -18.12 0.18 10.81
C PRO A 215 -19.35 -0.51 10.21
N ASP A 216 -20.09 0.21 9.37
CA ASP A 216 -21.12 -0.38 8.52
C ASP A 216 -20.44 -1.30 7.48
N ILE A 217 -20.59 -2.62 7.65
CA ILE A 217 -19.97 -3.66 6.81
C ILE A 217 -21.00 -4.24 5.86
N VAL A 218 -20.70 -4.16 4.56
CA VAL A 218 -21.49 -4.76 3.49
C VAL A 218 -20.71 -5.92 2.87
N ALA A 219 -21.25 -7.14 2.97
CA ALA A 219 -20.68 -8.32 2.33
C ALA A 219 -21.25 -8.52 0.92
N GLU A 220 -20.37 -8.55 -0.08
CA GLU A 220 -20.71 -8.65 -1.49
C GLU A 220 -19.99 -9.84 -2.12
N VAL A 221 -20.71 -10.61 -2.94
CA VAL A 221 -20.14 -11.70 -3.73
C VAL A 221 -20.47 -11.47 -5.18
N VAL A 222 -19.43 -11.39 -6.01
CA VAL A 222 -19.53 -11.10 -7.44
C VAL A 222 -18.93 -12.23 -8.27
N ARG A 223 -19.47 -12.44 -9.47
CA ARG A 223 -18.93 -13.40 -10.43
C ARG A 223 -17.86 -12.75 -11.31
N GLY A 224 -16.83 -13.50 -11.66
CA GLY A 224 -15.87 -13.12 -12.70
C GLY A 224 -14.41 -13.21 -12.28
N HIS A 225 -13.56 -12.43 -12.94
CA HIS A 225 -12.12 -12.43 -12.69
C HIS A 225 -11.78 -11.55 -11.47
N PRO A 226 -11.05 -12.04 -10.44
CA PRO A 226 -10.78 -11.30 -9.22
C PRO A 226 -10.20 -9.90 -9.42
N VAL A 227 -9.18 -9.77 -10.27
CA VAL A 227 -8.54 -8.47 -10.55
C VAL A 227 -9.52 -7.47 -11.17
N GLN A 228 -10.32 -7.91 -12.15
CA GLN A 228 -11.22 -7.00 -12.87
C GLN A 228 -12.35 -6.53 -11.97
N GLN A 229 -12.94 -7.45 -11.21
CA GLN A 229 -14.07 -7.16 -10.32
C GLN A 229 -13.65 -6.30 -9.13
N LEU A 230 -12.54 -6.60 -8.47
CA LEU A 230 -12.04 -5.78 -7.36
C LEU A 230 -11.59 -4.39 -7.85
N ALA A 231 -10.94 -4.29 -9.01
CA ALA A 231 -10.61 -2.99 -9.61
C ALA A 231 -11.88 -2.18 -9.96
N LEU A 232 -12.93 -2.83 -10.46
CA LEU A 232 -14.22 -2.19 -10.73
C LEU A 232 -14.90 -1.69 -9.45
N VAL A 233 -14.99 -2.53 -8.43
CA VAL A 233 -15.68 -2.20 -7.18
C VAL A 233 -14.94 -1.12 -6.39
N SER A 234 -13.62 -1.02 -6.53
CA SER A 234 -12.77 -0.07 -5.80
C SER A 234 -12.55 1.28 -6.48
N ARG A 235 -13.17 1.56 -7.65
CA ARG A 235 -12.93 2.81 -8.40
C ARG A 235 -13.22 4.09 -7.63
N SER A 236 -14.19 4.06 -6.71
CA SER A 236 -14.58 5.19 -5.87
C SER A 236 -14.25 4.95 -4.38
N ALA A 237 -13.45 3.92 -4.09
CA ALA A 237 -13.04 3.61 -2.73
C ALA A 237 -11.89 4.52 -2.28
N LEU A 238 -11.81 4.75 -0.97
CA LEU A 238 -10.64 5.39 -0.36
C LEU A 238 -9.39 4.54 -0.54
N ALA A 239 -9.53 3.22 -0.39
CA ALA A 239 -8.48 2.24 -0.65
C ALA A 239 -9.06 0.84 -0.87
N LEU A 240 -8.30 0.00 -1.59
CA LEU A 240 -8.52 -1.43 -1.72
C LEU A 240 -7.54 -2.21 -0.85
N ILE A 241 -8.04 -3.02 0.06
CA ILE A 241 -7.27 -3.83 1.01
C ILE A 241 -7.30 -5.29 0.56
N VAL A 242 -6.13 -5.94 0.52
CA VAL A 242 -6.01 -7.36 0.16
C VAL A 242 -4.95 -8.06 1.00
N GLY A 243 -5.16 -9.35 1.27
CA GLY A 243 -4.14 -10.20 1.87
C GLY A 243 -3.01 -10.53 0.89
N ARG A 244 -1.80 -10.75 1.40
CA ARG A 244 -0.60 -11.06 0.60
C ARG A 244 -0.62 -12.42 -0.12
N GLY A 245 -1.57 -13.31 0.21
CA GLY A 245 -1.61 -14.70 -0.26
C GLY A 245 -1.87 -14.94 -1.76
N GLY A 246 -2.23 -13.91 -2.54
CA GLY A 246 -2.58 -14.02 -3.96
C GLY A 246 -1.70 -13.20 -4.89
N GLY A 247 -0.40 -13.49 -4.99
CA GLY A 247 0.60 -12.65 -5.66
C GLY A 247 0.26 -12.17 -7.08
N SER A 248 -0.37 -13.00 -7.91
CA SER A 248 -0.84 -12.61 -9.26
C SER A 248 -2.02 -11.64 -9.22
N THR A 249 -2.93 -11.82 -8.26
CA THR A 249 -4.07 -10.93 -8.05
C THR A 249 -3.60 -9.59 -7.50
N VAL A 250 -2.73 -9.58 -6.49
CA VAL A 250 -2.11 -8.36 -5.95
C VAL A 250 -1.41 -7.59 -7.06
N ARG A 251 -0.55 -8.23 -7.85
CA ARG A 251 0.12 -7.60 -8.99
C ARG A 251 -0.88 -6.96 -9.95
N GLY A 252 -1.91 -7.70 -10.37
CA GLY A 252 -2.94 -7.18 -11.27
C GLY A 252 -3.67 -5.95 -10.69
N LEU A 253 -3.97 -5.96 -9.39
CA LEU A 253 -4.64 -4.86 -8.71
C LEU A 253 -3.76 -3.62 -8.58
N LEU A 254 -2.46 -3.78 -8.36
CA LEU A 254 -1.51 -2.66 -8.32
C LEU A 254 -1.47 -1.87 -9.65
N HIS A 255 -1.80 -2.51 -10.78
CA HIS A 255 -1.93 -1.84 -12.08
C HIS A 255 -3.37 -1.38 -12.38
N GLY A 256 -4.37 -2.16 -11.97
CA GLY A 256 -5.77 -1.98 -12.38
C GLY A 256 -6.65 -1.16 -11.44
N ALA A 257 -6.30 -1.03 -10.17
CA ALA A 257 -7.10 -0.27 -9.21
C ALA A 257 -7.00 1.25 -9.46
N GLY A 258 -8.14 1.93 -9.36
CA GLY A 258 -8.26 3.39 -9.44
C GLY A 258 -8.13 4.09 -8.09
N CYS A 259 -7.60 3.41 -7.07
CA CYS A 259 -7.39 3.93 -5.72
C CYS A 259 -6.11 3.32 -5.12
N PRO A 260 -5.62 3.83 -3.97
CA PRO A 260 -4.53 3.19 -3.24
C PRO A 260 -4.82 1.73 -2.89
N VAL A 261 -3.81 0.88 -3.04
CA VAL A 261 -3.90 -0.55 -2.72
C VAL A 261 -3.05 -0.83 -1.48
N ILE A 262 -3.66 -1.45 -0.48
CA ILE A 262 -3.02 -1.85 0.77
C ILE A 262 -2.90 -3.38 0.80
N THR A 263 -1.66 -3.88 0.84
CA THR A 263 -1.38 -5.30 0.98
C THR A 263 -1.02 -5.62 2.42
N VAL A 264 -1.74 -6.55 3.03
CA VAL A 264 -1.56 -6.91 4.44
C VAL A 264 -0.82 -8.24 4.55
N PRO A 265 0.32 -8.32 5.27
CA PRO A 265 0.99 -9.59 5.54
C PRO A 265 0.10 -10.47 6.45
N PRO A 266 0.28 -11.81 6.40
CA PRO A 266 -0.35 -12.70 7.38
C PRO A 266 0.12 -12.35 8.80
N SER A 267 -0.73 -12.66 9.79
CA SER A 267 -0.42 -12.51 11.22
C SER A 267 0.66 -13.48 11.69
#